data_AF-A0A524LWB8-F1
#
_entry.id   AF-A0A524LWB8-F1
#
_cell.length_a   1.000
_cell.length_b   1.000
_cell.length_c   1.000
_cell.angle_alpha   90.00
_cell.angle_beta   90.00
_cell.angle_gamma   90.00
#
_symmetry.space_group_name_H-M   'P 1'
#
loop_
_entity.id
_entity.type
_entity.pdbx_description
1 polymer ?
#
loop_
_entity_poly.entity_id
_entity_poly.type
_entity_poly.pdbx_seq_one_letter_code
_entity_poly.pdbx_strand_id
1 'polypeptide(L)'
;DSVLTDEVTAGRINAAGKAAMSELLKKPTLENFMQQAKDFASNTGLMSSTAKDVIEVAHASGGMASQAMLGDTVFAIAPYTQEFPLYEALQEFGQVLEYGIGTCVPRLMYE
;
A
#
# COMPACT_ATOMS: atom_id res chain seq x y z
N ASP A 1 -10.36 -10.12 18.98
CA ASP A 1 -9.39 -11.15 18.54
C ASP A 1 -8.39 -10.55 17.59
N SER A 2 -7.09 -10.80 17.83
CA SER A 2 -6.04 -10.28 16.95
C SER A 2 -6.04 -11.09 15.66
N VAL A 3 -6.21 -10.42 14.53
CA VAL A 3 -6.14 -11.01 13.18
C VAL A 3 -4.84 -11.81 12.97
N LEU A 4 -3.78 -11.45 13.71
CA LEU A 4 -2.48 -12.09 13.64
C LEU A 4 -2.35 -13.36 14.52
N THR A 5 -3.30 -13.61 15.41
CA THR A 5 -3.30 -14.82 16.26
C THR A 5 -4.08 -15.99 15.67
N ASP A 6 -4.86 -15.75 14.62
CA ASP A 6 -5.54 -16.82 13.88
C ASP A 6 -4.54 -17.54 12.95
N GLU A 7 -4.31 -18.84 13.18
CA GLU A 7 -3.30 -19.61 12.43
C GLU A 7 -3.59 -19.67 10.93
N VAL A 8 -4.87 -19.72 10.55
CA VAL A 8 -5.28 -19.77 9.15
C VAL A 8 -4.93 -18.45 8.46
N THR A 9 -5.29 -17.32 9.08
CA THR A 9 -4.99 -15.98 8.57
C THR A 9 -3.49 -15.72 8.56
N ALA A 10 -2.78 -16.06 9.63
CA ALA A 10 -1.32 -15.96 9.69
C ALA A 10 -0.63 -16.78 8.59
N GLY A 11 -1.11 -18.01 8.33
CA GLY A 11 -0.63 -18.86 7.25
C GLY A 11 -0.79 -18.20 5.87
N ARG A 12 -1.94 -17.58 5.60
CA ARG A 12 -2.20 -16.84 4.35
C ARG A 12 -1.29 -15.63 4.20
N ILE A 13 -1.12 -14.85 5.26
CA ILE A 13 -0.22 -13.69 5.29
C ILE A 13 1.22 -14.12 4.97
N ASN A 14 1.70 -15.17 5.64
CA ASN A 14 3.06 -15.69 5.43
C ASN A 14 3.28 -16.18 3.99
N ALA A 15 2.30 -16.90 3.42
CA ALA A 15 2.37 -17.37 2.05
C ALA A 15 2.39 -16.21 1.05
N ALA A 16 1.48 -15.24 1.20
CA ALA A 16 1.40 -14.06 0.36
C ALA A 16 2.67 -13.20 0.45
N GLY A 17 3.18 -12.99 1.67
CA GLY A 17 4.40 -12.22 1.91
C GLY A 17 5.63 -12.87 1.29
N LYS A 18 5.77 -14.20 1.40
CA LYS A 18 6.87 -14.94 0.77
C LYS A 18 6.84 -14.85 -0.75
N ALA A 19 5.64 -14.94 -1.35
CA ALA A 19 5.47 -14.80 -2.80
C ALA A 19 5.82 -13.38 -3.26
N ALA A 20 5.20 -12.36 -2.64
CA ALA A 20 5.43 -10.95 -2.96
C ALA A 20 6.91 -10.55 -2.81
N MET A 21 7.57 -10.99 -1.73
CA MET A 21 9.00 -10.74 -1.51
C MET A 21 9.86 -11.43 -2.58
N SER A 22 9.51 -12.66 -2.97
CA SER A 22 10.25 -13.38 -4.01
C SER A 22 10.16 -12.67 -5.36
N GLU A 23 8.99 -12.17 -5.74
CA GLU A 23 8.82 -11.40 -6.99
C GLU A 23 9.50 -10.03 -6.92
N LEU A 24 9.44 -9.36 -5.77
CA LEU A 24 10.14 -8.09 -5.56
C LEU A 24 11.65 -8.24 -5.76
N LEU A 25 12.25 -9.29 -5.20
CA LEU A 25 13.69 -9.54 -5.31
C LEU A 25 14.14 -9.88 -6.73
N LYS A 26 13.26 -10.41 -7.59
CA LYS A 26 13.57 -10.63 -9.02
C LYS A 26 13.70 -9.33 -9.79
N LYS A 27 12.92 -8.30 -9.42
CA LYS A 27 12.93 -6.98 -10.06
C LYS A 27 12.75 -5.89 -9.00
N PRO A 28 13.85 -5.42 -8.36
CA PRO A 28 13.77 -4.48 -7.25
C PRO A 28 13.54 -3.04 -7.74
N THR A 29 12.37 -2.77 -8.30
CA THR A 29 11.94 -1.42 -8.73
C THR A 29 10.73 -0.96 -7.93
N LEU A 30 10.51 0.36 -7.90
CA LEU A 30 9.39 0.97 -7.18
C LEU A 30 8.03 0.47 -7.72
N GLU A 31 7.90 0.35 -9.03
CA GLU A 31 6.67 -0.14 -9.68
C GLU A 31 6.38 -1.58 -9.30
N ASN A 32 7.42 -2.43 -9.26
CA ASN A 32 7.24 -3.81 -8.82
C ASN A 32 6.90 -3.87 -7.33
N PHE A 33 7.54 -3.05 -6.49
CA PHE A 33 7.16 -2.95 -5.07
C PHE A 33 5.67 -2.61 -4.90
N MET A 34 5.18 -1.59 -5.61
CA MET A 34 3.77 -1.21 -5.55
C MET A 34 2.83 -2.32 -6.02
N GLN A 35 3.19 -3.00 -7.11
CA GLN A 35 2.43 -4.14 -7.62
C GLN A 35 2.38 -5.28 -6.59
N GLN A 36 3.54 -5.68 -6.05
CA GLN A 36 3.63 -6.75 -5.05
C GLN A 36 2.93 -6.38 -3.74
N ALA A 37 2.92 -5.10 -3.35
CA ALA A 37 2.18 -4.62 -2.17
C ALA A 37 0.67 -4.80 -2.35
N LYS A 38 0.13 -4.39 -3.51
CA LYS A 38 -1.29 -4.59 -3.85
C LYS A 38 -1.68 -6.06 -3.89
N ASP A 39 -0.84 -6.89 -4.52
CA ASP A 39 -1.08 -8.33 -4.62
C ASP A 39 -1.04 -8.98 -3.24
N PHE A 40 -0.11 -8.57 -2.37
CA PHE A 40 -0.08 -8.98 -0.98
C PHE A 40 -1.38 -8.62 -0.24
N ALA A 41 -1.81 -7.35 -0.29
CA ALA A 41 -3.03 -6.88 0.35
C ALA A 41 -4.26 -7.69 -0.12
N SER A 42 -4.38 -7.91 -1.42
CA SER A 42 -5.48 -8.67 -2.03
C SER A 42 -5.49 -10.15 -1.60
N ASN A 43 -4.32 -10.79 -1.52
CA ASN A 43 -4.20 -12.21 -1.23
C ASN A 43 -4.35 -12.55 0.27
N THR A 44 -4.03 -11.60 1.15
CA THR A 44 -4.15 -11.80 2.61
C THR A 44 -5.61 -11.87 3.07
N GLY A 45 -6.54 -11.27 2.33
CA GLY A 45 -7.95 -11.14 2.74
C GLY A 45 -8.19 -10.12 3.85
N LEU A 46 -7.20 -9.26 4.10
CA LEU A 46 -7.23 -8.21 5.12
C LEU A 46 -7.72 -6.86 4.57
N MET A 47 -7.79 -6.75 3.24
CA MET A 47 -8.24 -5.55 2.55
C MET A 47 -9.75 -5.40 2.68
N SER A 48 -10.17 -4.26 3.23
CA SER A 48 -11.59 -3.89 3.29
C SER A 48 -12.12 -3.54 1.89
N SER A 49 -13.45 -3.53 1.74
CA SER A 49 -14.08 -3.04 0.51
C SER A 49 -13.72 -1.58 0.24
N THR A 50 -13.70 -0.73 1.27
CA THR A 50 -13.33 0.68 1.14
C THR A 50 -11.90 0.84 0.64
N ALA A 51 -10.93 0.13 1.23
CA ALA A 51 -9.54 0.19 0.76
C ALA A 51 -9.41 -0.31 -0.68
N LYS A 52 -10.18 -1.34 -1.06
CA LYS A 52 -10.21 -1.85 -2.44
C LYS A 52 -10.71 -0.78 -3.42
N ASP A 53 -11.82 -0.12 -3.11
CA ASP A 53 -12.41 0.92 -3.96
C ASP A 53 -11.43 2.09 -4.15
N VAL A 54 -10.78 2.53 -3.06
CA VAL A 54 -9.76 3.59 -3.08
C VAL A 54 -8.58 3.18 -3.99
N ILE A 55 -8.10 1.94 -3.90
CA ILE A 55 -7.00 1.43 -4.72
C ILE A 55 -7.39 1.42 -6.21
N GLU A 56 -8.62 0.98 -6.53
CA GLU A 56 -9.12 0.96 -7.90
C GLU A 56 -9.21 2.38 -8.50
N VAL A 57 -9.70 3.35 -7.72
CA VAL A 57 -9.76 4.76 -8.13
C VAL A 57 -8.36 5.36 -8.30
N ALA A 58 -7.42 5.07 -7.41
CA ALA A 58 -6.04 5.52 -7.53
C ALA A 58 -5.40 5.02 -8.84
N HIS A 59 -5.65 3.76 -9.20
CA HIS A 59 -5.19 3.20 -10.48
C HIS A 59 -5.84 3.86 -11.70
N ALA A 60 -7.15 4.10 -11.66
CA ALA A 60 -7.87 4.80 -12.72
C ALA A 60 -7.34 6.23 -12.94
N SER A 61 -6.82 6.84 -11.89
CA SER A 61 -6.21 8.18 -11.89
C SER A 61 -4.73 8.18 -12.30
N GLY A 62 -4.17 7.04 -12.72
CA GLY A 62 -2.77 6.92 -13.15
C GLY A 62 -1.76 6.74 -12.02
N GLY A 63 -2.22 6.52 -10.80
CA GLY A 63 -1.39 6.16 -9.65
C GLY A 63 -1.23 4.64 -9.48
N MET A 64 -0.40 4.28 -8.50
CA MET A 64 -0.31 2.92 -7.96
C MET A 64 -0.61 2.99 -6.47
N ALA A 65 -1.38 2.04 -5.95
CA ALA A 65 -1.82 2.08 -4.56
C ALA A 65 -1.91 0.70 -3.93
N SER A 66 -1.79 0.65 -2.60
CA SER A 66 -1.99 -0.55 -1.79
C SER A 66 -2.45 -0.20 -0.38
N GLN A 67 -3.07 -1.16 0.30
CA GLN A 67 -3.41 -1.05 1.72
C GLN A 67 -2.14 -0.95 2.57
N ALA A 68 -2.15 -0.04 3.55
CA ALA A 68 -1.12 0.07 4.57
C ALA A 68 -1.36 -0.99 5.67
N MET A 69 -0.88 -2.21 5.43
CA MET A 69 -0.98 -3.37 6.34
C MET A 69 -2.42 -3.77 6.73
N LEU A 70 -3.02 -3.09 7.72
CA LEU A 70 -4.31 -3.42 8.33
C LEU A 70 -5.19 -2.17 8.46
N GLY A 71 -6.47 -2.33 8.15
CA GLY A 71 -7.47 -1.25 8.23
C GLY A 71 -7.72 -0.56 6.89
N ASP A 72 -8.33 0.63 6.93
CA ASP A 72 -8.79 1.35 5.73
C ASP A 72 -7.77 2.32 5.14
N THR A 73 -6.55 2.37 5.71
CA THR A 73 -5.50 3.24 5.21
C THR A 73 -4.93 2.69 3.89
N VAL A 74 -4.90 3.54 2.87
CA VAL A 74 -4.27 3.27 1.58
C VAL A 74 -3.10 4.23 1.39
N PHE A 75 -1.99 3.71 0.89
CA PHE A 75 -0.89 4.54 0.41
C PHE A 75 -0.85 4.47 -1.12
N ALA A 76 -0.54 5.60 -1.75
CA ALA A 76 -0.47 5.70 -3.19
C ALA A 76 0.75 6.52 -3.62
N ILE A 77 1.26 6.22 -4.81
CA ILE A 77 2.27 7.03 -5.51
C ILE A 77 1.79 7.28 -6.93
N ALA A 78 2.20 8.42 -7.50
CA ALA A 78 1.93 8.76 -8.89
C ALA A 78 3.14 9.47 -9.51
N PRO A 79 3.30 9.40 -10.84
CA PRO A 79 4.14 10.35 -11.56
C PRO A 79 3.66 11.79 -11.30
N TYR A 80 4.57 12.76 -11.33
CA TYR A 80 4.25 14.18 -11.13
C TYR A 80 3.10 14.69 -12.01
N THR A 81 2.96 14.16 -13.23
CA THR A 81 1.89 14.56 -14.16
C THR A 81 0.50 14.08 -13.73
N GLN A 82 0.41 13.12 -12.80
CA GLN A 82 -0.83 12.52 -12.30
C GLN A 82 -1.07 12.80 -10.81
N GLU A 83 -0.23 13.62 -10.17
CA GLU A 83 -0.33 13.96 -8.75
C GLU A 83 -1.67 14.63 -8.42
N PHE A 84 -2.05 15.66 -9.19
CA PHE A 84 -3.31 16.38 -8.96
C PHE A 84 -4.56 15.53 -9.21
N PRO A 85 -4.69 14.79 -10.35
CA PRO A 85 -5.80 13.85 -10.53
C PRO A 85 -5.90 12.79 -9.44
N LEU A 86 -4.77 12.22 -9.00
CA LEU A 86 -4.76 11.24 -7.91
C LEU A 86 -5.25 11.88 -6.60
N TYR A 87 -4.76 13.07 -6.26
CA TYR A 87 -5.16 13.77 -5.05
C TYR A 87 -6.68 14.04 -5.02
N GLU A 88 -7.23 14.62 -6.09
CA GLU A 88 -8.67 14.90 -6.18
C GLU A 88 -9.50 13.61 -6.02
N ALA A 89 -9.09 12.53 -6.69
CA ALA A 89 -9.80 11.27 -6.63
C ALA A 89 -9.79 10.63 -5.23
N LEU A 90 -8.68 10.78 -4.48
CA LEU A 90 -8.57 10.24 -3.12
C LEU A 90 -9.35 11.08 -2.09
N GLN A 91 -9.53 12.38 -2.33
CA GLN A 91 -10.29 13.26 -1.42
C GLN A 91 -11.78 12.88 -1.30
N GLU A 92 -12.34 12.19 -2.30
CA GLU A 92 -13.72 11.69 -2.24
C GLU A 92 -13.91 10.63 -1.15
N PHE A 93 -12.83 9.96 -0.71
CA PHE A 93 -12.87 8.87 0.25
C PHE A 93 -12.47 9.29 1.67
N GLY A 94 -11.75 10.39 1.84
CA GLY A 94 -11.34 10.87 3.15
C GLY A 94 -10.16 11.85 3.14
N GLN A 95 -9.52 11.98 4.30
CA GLN A 95 -8.37 12.85 4.46
C GLN A 95 -7.17 12.33 3.66
N VAL A 96 -6.66 13.15 2.75
CA VAL A 96 -5.42 12.87 2.01
C VAL A 96 -4.26 13.56 2.71
N LEU A 97 -3.21 12.81 2.98
CA LEU A 97 -1.98 13.29 3.59
C LEU A 97 -0.82 13.06 2.61
N GLU A 98 -0.04 14.11 2.36
CA GLU A 98 1.07 14.09 1.42
C GLU A 98 2.40 14.00 2.19
N TYR A 99 3.26 13.06 1.77
CA TYR A 99 4.53 12.80 2.43
C TYR A 99 5.65 12.60 1.42
N GLY A 100 6.82 13.17 1.70
CA GLY A 100 8.05 12.84 0.99
C GLY A 100 8.64 11.51 1.48
N ILE A 101 9.29 10.78 0.59
CA ILE A 101 10.02 9.56 0.95
C ILE A 101 11.30 9.95 1.69
N GLY A 102 11.34 9.67 3.00
CA GLY A 102 12.53 9.88 3.81
C GLY A 102 13.65 8.91 3.42
N THR A 103 14.73 9.43 2.83
CA THR A 103 15.93 8.66 2.49
C THR A 103 17.06 8.83 3.52
N CYS A 104 16.82 9.62 4.58
CA CYS A 104 17.76 9.82 5.67
C CYS A 104 17.50 8.88 6.85
N VAL A 105 18.54 8.60 7.63
CA VAL A 105 18.42 7.87 8.90
C VAL A 105 17.71 8.71 9.96
N PRO A 106 17.10 8.08 10.99
CA PRO A 106 16.57 8.80 12.14
C PRO A 106 17.62 9.74 12.77
N ARG A 107 17.20 10.96 13.11
CA ARG A 107 18.06 11.96 13.78
C ARG A 107 17.55 12.21 15.19
N LEU A 108 18.47 12.17 16.16
CA LEU A 108 18.20 12.68 17.50
C LEU A 108 18.06 14.20 17.40
N MET A 109 16.92 14.71 17.82
CA MET A 109 16.71 16.14 17.98
C MET A 109 17.08 16.49 19.42
N TYR A 110 18.08 17.37 19.58
CA TYR A 110 18.35 18.01 20.85
C TYR A 110 17.48 19.27 20.91
N GLU A 111 16.78 19.47 22.03
CA GLU A 111 16.06 20.72 22.32
C GLU A 111 17.02 21.91 22.44
#